data_AF-A0A7S1HRG6-F1
#
_entry.id   AF-A0A7S1HRG6-F1
#
_cell.length_a   1.000
_cell.length_b   1.000
_cell.length_c   1.000
_cell.angle_alpha   90.00
_cell.angle_beta   90.00
_cell.angle_gamma   90.00
#
_symmetry.space_group_name_H-M   'P 1'
#
loop_
_entity.id
_entity.type
_entity.pdbx_description
1 polymer ?
#
loop_
_entity_poly.entity_id
_entity_poly.type
_entity_poly.pdbx_seq_one_letter_code
_entity_poly.pdbx_strand_id
1 'polypeptide(L)'
;FTAGGRRAAKEGAKRACFTVYLHGLPWNVPNEEVVEDVARLFDPREDEAADDSIVADVRFGRGARRGCAFVDMAANDKNLALARKMAARSAAGEVSLFGRPVGMEVMQQQQHDASEAGRPPRGSKSKFQPRSDA
;
A
#
# COMPACT_ATOMS: atom_id res chain seq x y z
N PHE A 1 21.64 -28.80 -16.65
CA PHE A 1 22.59 -28.22 -15.70
C PHE A 1 22.90 -26.77 -16.10
N THR A 2 22.46 -25.84 -15.25
CA THR A 2 22.99 -24.49 -14.95
C THR A 2 23.56 -23.58 -16.06
N ALA A 3 22.91 -22.44 -16.26
CA ALA A 3 23.37 -21.10 -15.84
C ALA A 3 22.22 -20.11 -16.18
N GLY A 4 21.66 -19.32 -15.27
CA GLY A 4 22.38 -18.41 -14.39
C GLY A 4 22.29 -16.99 -14.94
N GLY A 5 21.08 -16.46 -15.09
CA GLY A 5 20.81 -15.05 -15.45
C GLY A 5 20.02 -14.36 -14.34
N ARG A 6 20.44 -14.50 -13.09
CA ARG A 6 19.91 -13.72 -11.97
C ARG A 6 20.29 -12.27 -12.24
N ARG A 7 19.34 -11.43 -12.65
CA ARG A 7 19.53 -9.98 -12.59
C ARG A 7 19.82 -9.64 -11.13
N ALA A 8 21.04 -9.22 -10.88
CA ALA A 8 21.53 -8.78 -9.60
C ALA A 8 20.58 -7.71 -9.06
N ALA A 9 19.78 -8.07 -8.05
CA ALA A 9 19.21 -7.10 -7.15
C ALA A 9 20.40 -6.48 -6.41
N LYS A 10 20.84 -5.30 -6.84
CA LYS A 10 21.78 -4.48 -6.09
C LYS A 10 21.12 -4.17 -4.74
N GLU A 11 21.66 -4.80 -3.72
CA GLU A 11 21.57 -4.42 -2.32
C GLU A 11 21.95 -2.94 -2.19
N GLY A 12 21.04 -2.10 -1.70
CA GLY A 12 21.27 -0.66 -1.57
C GLY A 12 19.99 0.07 -1.16
N ALA A 13 19.80 0.24 0.16
CA ALA A 13 18.67 0.89 0.83
C ALA A 13 17.29 0.32 0.46
N LYS A 14 16.58 -0.27 1.43
CA LYS A 14 15.13 -0.49 1.29
C LYS A 14 14.48 0.88 1.06
N ARG A 15 14.23 1.26 -0.20
CA ARG A 15 13.48 2.47 -0.52
C ARG A 15 12.15 2.35 0.20
N ALA A 16 11.86 3.30 1.08
CA ALA A 16 10.57 3.35 1.74
C ALA A 16 9.49 3.36 0.66
N CYS A 17 8.44 2.58 0.84
CA CYS A 17 7.30 2.48 -0.07
C CYS A 17 6.02 2.68 0.73
N PHE A 18 4.91 3.00 0.07
CA PHE A 18 3.58 2.91 0.67
C PHE A 18 2.66 2.19 -0.30
N THR A 19 1.57 1.63 0.22
CA THR A 19 0.65 0.84 -0.60
C THR A 19 -0.64 1.61 -0.82
N VAL A 20 -1.11 1.68 -2.06
CA VAL A 20 -2.47 2.12 -2.39
C VAL A 20 -3.31 0.89 -2.68
N TYR A 21 -4.41 0.76 -1.97
CA TYR A 21 -5.41 -0.27 -2.19
C TYR A 21 -6.45 0.23 -3.20
N LEU A 22 -6.68 -0.54 -4.25
CA LEU A 22 -7.67 -0.33 -5.28
C LEU A 22 -8.76 -1.40 -5.15
N HIS A 23 -10.02 -1.02 -5.25
CA HIS A 23 -11.15 -1.95 -5.28
C HIS A 23 -12.21 -1.55 -6.31
N GLY A 24 -12.97 -2.54 -6.79
CA GLY A 24 -13.98 -2.32 -7.85
C GLY A 24 -13.45 -2.56 -9.26
N LEU A 25 -12.25 -3.15 -9.40
CA LEU A 25 -11.64 -3.46 -10.68
C LEU A 25 -12.41 -4.56 -11.42
N PRO A 26 -12.46 -4.51 -12.77
CA PRO A 26 -13.05 -5.57 -13.58
C PRO A 26 -12.25 -6.88 -13.45
N TRP A 27 -12.96 -8.01 -13.34
CA TRP A 27 -12.37 -9.35 -13.20
C TRP A 27 -12.21 -10.06 -14.55
N ASN A 28 -12.78 -9.50 -15.60
CA ASN A 28 -12.73 -9.96 -16.98
C ASN A 28 -11.62 -9.30 -17.81
N VAL A 29 -10.94 -8.28 -17.26
CA VAL A 29 -9.82 -7.59 -17.91
C VAL A 29 -8.51 -8.25 -17.49
N PRO A 30 -7.57 -8.48 -18.42
CA PRO A 30 -6.24 -8.99 -18.09
C PRO A 30 -5.51 -8.08 -17.10
N ASN A 31 -4.81 -8.67 -16.14
CA ASN A 31 -4.07 -7.91 -15.13
C ASN A 31 -3.07 -6.92 -15.75
N GLU A 32 -2.46 -7.26 -16.89
CA GLU A 32 -1.49 -6.42 -17.61
C GLU A 32 -2.11 -5.08 -18.03
N GLU A 33 -3.31 -5.12 -18.64
CA GLU A 33 -4.04 -3.90 -19.02
C GLU A 33 -4.41 -3.06 -17.79
N VAL A 34 -4.75 -3.71 -16.68
CA VAL A 34 -5.04 -3.00 -15.42
C VAL A 34 -3.78 -2.33 -14.86
N VAL A 35 -2.62 -2.98 -14.94
CA VAL A 35 -1.34 -2.37 -14.53
C VAL A 35 -1.04 -1.15 -15.38
N GLU A 36 -1.23 -1.21 -16.70
CA GLU A 36 -0.99 -0.08 -17.59
C GLU A 36 -1.92 1.11 -17.27
N ASP A 37 -3.22 0.87 -17.06
CA ASP A 37 -4.18 1.94 -16.77
C ASP A 37 -3.97 2.55 -15.38
N VAL A 38 -3.60 1.72 -14.40
CA VAL A 38 -3.18 2.19 -13.07
C VAL A 38 -1.89 3.00 -13.15
N ALA A 39 -0.91 2.55 -13.94
CA ALA A 39 0.33 3.30 -14.14
C ALA A 39 0.05 4.66 -14.79
N ARG A 40 -0.85 4.73 -15.78
CA ARG A 40 -1.30 5.98 -16.41
C ARG A 40 -2.03 6.89 -15.43
N LEU A 41 -2.86 6.34 -14.55
CA LEU A 41 -3.57 7.10 -13.52
C LEU A 41 -2.61 7.83 -12.57
N PHE A 42 -1.46 7.22 -12.30
CA PHE A 42 -0.40 7.77 -11.46
C PHE A 42 0.76 8.40 -12.23
N ASP A 43 0.66 8.54 -13.57
CA ASP A 43 1.66 9.19 -14.40
C ASP A 43 1.46 10.71 -14.34
N PRO A 44 2.41 11.49 -13.81
CA PRO A 44 2.24 12.93 -13.55
C PRO A 44 2.37 13.81 -14.80
N ARG A 45 2.15 13.27 -16.00
CA ARG A 45 2.26 13.96 -17.29
C ARG A 45 1.14 14.97 -17.59
N GLU A 46 0.62 15.63 -16.57
CA GLU A 46 -0.06 16.92 -16.75
C GLU A 46 0.67 18.11 -16.12
N ASP A 47 1.74 17.96 -15.30
CA ASP A 47 2.41 19.20 -14.84
C ASP A 47 3.92 19.16 -14.56
N GLU A 48 4.55 18.13 -13.98
CA GLU A 48 6.02 18.18 -13.79
C GLU A 48 6.67 16.79 -13.81
N ALA A 49 7.82 16.72 -14.48
CA ALA A 49 8.63 15.52 -14.69
C ALA A 49 8.86 14.73 -13.39
N ALA A 50 8.25 13.54 -13.29
CA ALA A 50 8.70 12.52 -12.34
C ALA A 50 9.63 11.56 -13.06
N ASP A 51 10.93 11.76 -12.85
CA ASP A 51 12.01 10.97 -13.44
C ASP A 51 12.32 9.66 -12.68
N ASP A 52 11.41 9.19 -11.82
CA ASP A 52 11.53 7.92 -11.12
C ASP A 52 10.20 7.19 -11.16
N SER A 53 10.20 5.91 -11.57
CA SER A 53 9.01 5.06 -11.60
C SER A 53 8.24 5.14 -10.28
N ILE A 54 7.10 5.84 -10.29
CA ILE A 54 6.28 6.11 -9.11
C ILE A 54 5.71 4.82 -8.54
N VAL A 55 5.29 3.93 -9.44
CA VAL A 55 4.82 2.58 -9.13
C VAL A 55 6.02 1.63 -9.11
N ALA A 56 6.19 0.93 -8.00
CA ALA A 56 7.25 -0.05 -7.78
C ALA A 56 6.76 -1.48 -8.03
N ASP A 57 5.54 -1.81 -7.62
CA ASP A 57 4.92 -3.13 -7.83
C ASP A 57 3.39 -3.05 -7.82
N VAL A 58 2.71 -3.98 -8.50
CA VAL A 58 1.24 -4.11 -8.48
C VAL A 58 0.86 -5.56 -8.20
N ARG A 59 0.14 -5.78 -7.09
CA ARG A 59 -0.28 -7.10 -6.63
C ARG A 59 -1.80 -7.23 -6.68
N PHE A 60 -2.29 -8.16 -7.48
CA PHE A 60 -3.73 -8.40 -7.61
C PHE A 60 -4.25 -9.36 -6.55
N GLY A 61 -5.42 -9.04 -5.98
CA GLY A 61 -6.14 -9.92 -5.08
C GLY A 61 -6.56 -11.22 -5.77
N ARG A 62 -6.40 -12.35 -5.08
CA ARG A 62 -6.83 -13.68 -5.54
C ARG A 62 -8.05 -14.17 -4.76
N GLY A 63 -8.85 -15.05 -5.36
CA GLY A 63 -10.01 -15.67 -4.70
C GLY A 63 -11.10 -14.66 -4.33
N ALA A 64 -11.48 -14.59 -3.05
CA ALA A 64 -12.52 -13.70 -2.53
C ALA A 64 -12.19 -12.20 -2.65
N ARG A 65 -10.93 -11.85 -2.95
CA ARG A 65 -10.47 -10.48 -3.22
C ARG A 65 -10.29 -10.19 -4.71
N ARG A 66 -10.97 -10.95 -5.58
CA ARG A 66 -11.02 -10.65 -7.02
C ARG A 66 -11.65 -9.27 -7.24
N GLY A 67 -11.05 -8.47 -8.11
CA GLY A 67 -11.46 -7.08 -8.34
C GLY A 67 -10.78 -6.06 -7.42
N CYS A 68 -9.71 -6.45 -6.74
CA CYS A 68 -8.88 -5.55 -5.95
C CYS A 68 -7.40 -5.65 -6.35
N ALA A 69 -6.66 -4.56 -6.17
CA ALA A 69 -5.21 -4.51 -6.39
C ALA A 69 -4.52 -3.71 -5.27
N PHE A 70 -3.26 -4.03 -5.04
CA PHE A 70 -2.38 -3.33 -4.12
C PHE A 70 -1.23 -2.76 -4.95
N VAL A 71 -1.08 -1.44 -4.97
CA VAL A 71 -0.07 -0.73 -5.73
C VAL A 71 0.97 -0.23 -4.75
N ASP A 72 2.16 -0.80 -4.80
CA ASP A 72 3.27 -0.34 -3.99
C ASP A 72 3.97 0.81 -4.73
N MET A 73 3.99 1.99 -4.10
CA MET A 73 4.55 3.23 -4.65
C MET A 73 5.77 3.66 -3.84
N ALA A 74 6.72 4.35 -4.47
CA ALA A 74 7.87 4.92 -3.76
C ALA A 74 7.40 5.99 -2.75
N ALA A 75 7.85 5.90 -1.50
CA ALA A 75 7.51 6.85 -0.44
C ALA A 75 8.28 8.15 -0.61
N ASN A 76 7.64 9.08 -1.31
CA ASN A 76 8.05 10.46 -1.48
C ASN A 76 6.82 11.33 -1.13
N ASP A 77 7.02 12.48 -0.49
CA ASP A 77 5.93 13.41 -0.15
C ASP A 77 5.09 13.79 -1.37
N LYS A 78 5.73 13.94 -2.54
CA LYS A 78 5.03 14.17 -3.82
C LYS A 78 4.10 13.02 -4.19
N ASN A 79 4.58 11.78 -4.08
CA ASN A 79 3.81 10.58 -4.40
C ASN A 79 2.68 10.35 -3.39
N LEU A 80 2.93 10.62 -2.10
CA LEU A 80 1.92 10.52 -1.06
C LEU A 80 0.82 11.57 -1.24
N ALA A 81 1.19 12.81 -1.56
CA ALA A 81 0.23 13.87 -1.87
C ALA A 81 -0.61 13.53 -3.11
N LEU A 82 0.02 13.01 -4.17
CA LEU A 82 -0.68 12.53 -5.37
C LEU A 82 -1.66 11.39 -5.01
N ALA A 83 -1.21 10.38 -4.28
CA ALA A 83 -2.05 9.24 -3.90
C ALA A 83 -3.25 9.68 -3.05
N ARG A 84 -3.07 10.62 -2.11
CA ARG A 84 -4.16 11.21 -1.32
C ARG A 84 -5.13 12.02 -2.17
N LYS A 85 -4.62 12.82 -3.12
CA LYS A 85 -5.45 13.58 -4.07
C LYS A 85 -6.29 12.62 -4.92
N MET A 86 -5.69 11.54 -5.43
CA MET A 86 -6.41 10.53 -6.22
C MET A 86 -7.42 9.76 -5.38
N ALA A 87 -7.11 9.42 -4.12
CA ALA A 87 -8.07 8.83 -3.20
C ALA A 87 -9.28 9.75 -2.93
N ALA A 88 -9.05 11.05 -2.76
CA ALA A 88 -10.14 12.02 -2.60
C ALA A 88 -11.01 12.13 -3.87
N ARG A 89 -10.40 12.17 -5.07
CA ARG A 89 -11.12 12.18 -6.35
C ARG A 89 -11.90 10.89 -6.60
N SER A 90 -11.33 9.76 -6.20
CA SER A 90 -11.98 8.46 -6.25
C SER A 90 -13.20 8.41 -5.32
N ALA A 91 -13.09 8.95 -4.09
CA ALA A 91 -14.22 9.08 -3.17
C ALA A 91 -15.32 10.02 -3.71
N ALA A 92 -14.95 11.02 -4.50
CA ALA A 92 -15.89 11.89 -5.22
C ALA A 92 -16.51 11.22 -6.48
N GLY A 93 -16.09 10.01 -6.84
CA GLY A 93 -16.56 9.28 -8.02
C GLY A 93 -15.96 9.78 -9.34
N GLU A 94 -14.91 10.61 -9.31
CA GLU A 94 -14.27 11.15 -10.51
C GLU A 94 -13.26 10.20 -11.15
N VAL A 95 -12.80 9.19 -10.40
CA VAL A 95 -11.84 8.20 -10.88
C VAL A 95 -12.59 6.97 -11.35
N SER A 96 -12.44 6.67 -12.64
CA SER A 96 -12.96 5.45 -13.25
C SER A 96 -11.87 4.76 -14.05
N LEU A 97 -11.81 3.44 -13.94
CA LEU A 97 -10.97 2.58 -14.78
C LEU A 97 -11.89 1.62 -15.52
N PHE A 98 -11.68 1.46 -16.83
CA PHE A 98 -12.52 0.62 -17.69
C PHE A 98 -14.03 0.94 -17.59
N GLY A 99 -14.36 2.23 -17.45
CA GLY A 99 -15.76 2.69 -17.35
C GLY A 99 -16.47 2.34 -16.04
N ARG A 100 -15.74 1.90 -15.01
CA ARG A 100 -16.28 1.61 -13.68
C ARG A 100 -15.67 2.54 -12.64
N PRO A 101 -16.45 3.07 -11.69
CA PRO A 101 -15.89 3.81 -10.58
C PRO A 101 -15.01 2.87 -9.74
N VAL A 102 -13.80 3.32 -9.44
CA VAL A 102 -12.83 2.55 -8.65
C VAL A 102 -12.62 3.28 -7.35
N GLY A 103 -12.63 2.53 -6.24
CA GLY A 103 -12.30 3.06 -4.92
C GLY A 103 -10.81 2.93 -4.63
N MET A 104 -10.26 3.95 -3.99
CA MET A 104 -8.83 4.06 -3.70
C MET A 104 -8.61 4.43 -2.23
N GLU A 105 -7.76 3.68 -1.56
CA GLU A 105 -7.37 3.92 -0.17
C GLU A 105 -5.84 3.92 -0.05
N VAL A 106 -5.27 4.99 0.51
CA VAL A 106 -3.84 5.02 0.83
C VAL A 106 -3.63 4.28 2.14
N MET A 107 -3.04 3.09 2.07
CA MET A 107 -2.67 2.34 3.25
C MET A 107 -1.43 3.01 3.85
N GLN A 108 -1.59 3.67 5.00
CA GLN A 108 -0.42 4.08 5.77
C GLN A 108 0.40 2.82 6.04
N GLN A 109 1.65 2.80 5.58
CA GLN A 109 2.62 1.90 6.15
C GLN A 109 2.56 2.17 7.66
N GLN A 110 2.18 1.14 8.42
CA GLN A 110 2.67 1.06 9.77
C GLN A 110 4.18 1.12 9.60
N GLN A 111 4.76 2.31 9.82
CA GLN A 111 6.10 2.37 10.34
C GLN A 111 6.05 1.38 11.49
N HIS A 112 6.77 0.28 11.33
CA HIS A 112 7.23 -0.51 12.45
C HIS A 112 8.14 0.47 13.20
N ASP A 113 7.51 1.37 13.95
CA ASP A 113 8.12 2.01 15.07
C ASP A 113 8.48 0.82 15.95
N ALA A 114 9.73 0.41 15.85
CA ALA A 114 10.40 -0.33 16.90
C ALA A 114 10.50 0.59 18.13
N SER A 115 9.37 1.15 18.56
CA SER A 115 9.12 1.56 19.92
C SER A 115 8.79 0.27 20.68
N GLU A 116 9.82 -0.57 20.83
CA GLU A 116 9.97 -1.40 22.02
C GLU A 116 10.24 -0.45 23.20
N ALA A 117 9.24 0.34 23.56
CA ALA A 117 9.26 1.24 24.70
C ALA A 117 7.82 1.42 25.17
N GLY A 118 7.41 0.58 26.12
CA GLY A 118 6.15 0.78 26.85
C GLY A 118 5.06 -0.25 26.61
N ARG A 119 5.37 -1.55 26.64
CA ARG A 119 4.38 -2.49 27.17
C ARG A 119 4.31 -2.28 28.68
N PRO A 120 3.22 -1.75 29.26
CA PRO A 120 3.00 -1.97 30.69
C PRO A 120 2.89 -3.48 30.90
N PRO A 121 3.60 -4.07 31.88
CA PRO A 121 3.46 -5.49 32.16
C PRO A 121 1.99 -5.80 32.44
N ARG A 122 1.48 -6.79 31.71
CA ARG A 122 0.16 -7.37 31.89
C ARG A 122 -0.06 -7.67 33.38
N GLY A 123 -1.12 -7.05 33.91
CA GLY A 123 -1.84 -7.43 35.12
C GLY A 123 -1.23 -8.54 35.98
N SER A 124 -0.46 -8.14 36.99
CA SER A 124 -0.32 -8.93 38.20
C SER A 124 -1.60 -8.76 39.01
N LYS A 125 -2.59 -9.62 38.77
CA LYS A 125 -3.61 -9.92 39.78
C LYS A 125 -2.91 -10.63 40.94
N SER A 126 -2.31 -9.88 41.86
CA SER A 126 -2.00 -10.42 43.18
C SER A 126 -3.13 -10.03 44.12
N LYS A 127 -3.90 -11.04 44.54
CA LYS A 127 -4.92 -10.96 45.58
C LYS A 127 -4.26 -10.49 46.87
N PHE A 128 -4.38 -9.21 47.21
CA PHE A 128 -4.19 -8.79 48.59
C PHE A 128 -5.48 -9.11 49.35
N GLN A 129 -5.51 -10.24 50.06
CA GLN A 129 -6.48 -10.48 51.12
C GLN A 129 -5.91 -9.85 52.40
N PRO A 130 -6.56 -8.84 53.01
CA PRO A 130 -6.27 -8.51 54.39
C PRO A 130 -6.72 -9.69 55.26
N ARG A 131 -5.76 -10.38 55.89
CA ARG A 131 -6.07 -11.25 57.02
C ARG A 131 -6.37 -10.35 58.20
N SER A 132 -7.57 -10.47 58.73
CA SER A 132 -7.94 -9.96 60.05
C SER A 132 -7.01 -10.56 61.10
N ASP A 133 -6.41 -9.72 61.94
CA ASP A 133 -5.87 -10.12 63.25
C ASP A 133 -5.79 -8.88 64.18
N ALA A 134 -6.27 -9.08 65.41
CA ALA A 134 -6.30 -8.21 66.60
C ALA A 134 -7.33 -7.05 66.64
#